data_AF-A0A9P1KIF7-F1
#
_entry.id   AF-A0A9P1KIF7-F1
#
_cell.length_a   1.000
_cell.length_b   1.000
_cell.length_c   1.000
_cell.angle_alpha   90.00
_cell.angle_beta   90.00
_cell.angle_gamma   90.00
#
_symmetry.space_group_name_H-M   'P 1'
#
loop_
_entity.id
_entity.type
_entity.pdbx_description
1 polymer ?
#
loop_
_entity_poly.entity_id
_entity_poly.type
_entity_poly.pdbx_seq_one_letter_code
_entity_poly.pdbx_strand_id
1 'polypeptide(L)' 'MKQLGSQIVVPHHLEYLIVDANLTICEVSTNVDRFSEEPEQFKPGEDIRNGLPELFGTEEMLIEVLRGELPSF' A
#
# COMPACT_ATOMS: atom_id res chain seq x y z
N MET A 1 -10.24 19.99 -3.44
CA MET A 1 -10.01 18.61 -3.93
C MET A 1 -10.97 17.71 -3.19
N LYS A 2 -11.92 17.08 -3.89
CA LYS A 2 -12.91 16.19 -3.25
C LYS A 2 -12.25 14.82 -3.06
N GLN A 3 -12.02 14.43 -1.81
CA GLN A 3 -11.76 13.03 -1.49
C GLN A 3 -12.98 12.22 -1.94
N LEU A 4 -12.84 11.42 -3.00
CA LEU A 4 -13.83 10.40 -3.31
C LEU A 4 -13.67 9.30 -2.26
N GLY A 5 -14.48 9.38 -1.21
CA GLY A 5 -14.62 8.33 -0.22
C GLY A 5 -15.36 7.14 -0.83
N SER A 6 -14.66 6.30 -1.57
CA SER A 6 -15.02 4.88 -1.65
C SER A 6 -14.22 4.18 -0.56
N GLN A 7 -14.79 4.09 0.64
CA GLN A 7 -14.25 3.14 1.63
C GLN A 7 -14.27 1.77 0.96
N ILE A 8 -13.08 1.23 0.71
CA ILE A 8 -12.96 -0.12 0.18
C ILE A 8 -13.54 -1.04 1.24
N VAL A 9 -14.61 -1.76 0.92
CA VAL A 9 -15.20 -2.73 1.84
C VAL A 9 -14.38 -4.01 1.73
N VAL A 10 -13.42 -4.15 2.63
CA VAL A 10 -12.53 -5.29 2.71
C VAL A 10 -12.99 -6.22 3.84
N PRO A 11 -12.96 -7.55 3.68
CA PRO A 11 -13.29 -8.46 4.76
C PRO A 11 -12.37 -8.24 5.97
N HIS A 12 -12.94 -8.22 7.18
CA HIS A 12 -12.19 -7.97 8.42
C HIS A 12 -11.01 -8.94 8.69
N HIS A 13 -10.96 -10.08 8.00
CA HIS A 13 -9.89 -11.07 8.13
C HIS A 13 -8.74 -10.88 7.13
N LEU A 14 -8.89 -9.94 6.19
CA LEU A 14 -7.85 -9.61 5.22
C LEU A 14 -7.09 -8.38 5.72
N GLU A 15 -5.77 -8.52 5.80
CA GLU A 15 -4.91 -7.38 6.06
C GLU A 15 -4.50 -6.75 4.71
N TYR A 16 -4.44 -5.42 4.68
CA TYR A 16 -4.17 -4.65 3.48
C TYR A 16 -3.46 -3.34 3.80
N LEU A 17 -2.83 -2.78 2.77
CA LEU A 17 -2.31 -1.43 2.74
C LEU A 17 -2.74 -0.78 1.42
N ILE A 18 -3.05 0.51 1.49
CA ILE A 18 -3.32 1.33 0.31
C ILE A 18 -2.19 2.34 0.23
N VAL A 19 -1.54 2.42 -0.93
CA VAL A 19 -0.48 3.39 -1.21
C VAL A 19 -0.86 4.26 -2.39
N ASP A 20 -0.30 5.46 -2.46
CA ASP A 20 -0.41 6.31 -3.64
C ASP A 20 0.63 5.97 -4.72
N ALA A 21 0.61 6.72 -5.82
CA ALA A 21 1.56 6.54 -6.92
C ALA A 21 3.03 6.85 -6.55
N ASN A 22 3.29 7.45 -5.40
CA ASN A 22 4.65 7.66 -4.87
C ASN A 22 5.02 6.59 -3.84
N LEU A 23 4.21 5.52 -3.71
CA LEU A 23 4.34 4.47 -2.72
C LEU A 23 4.23 4.99 -1.27
N THR A 24 3.55 6.12 -1.08
CA THR A 24 3.24 6.66 0.24
C THR A 24 1.99 5.98 0.79
N ILE A 25 2.07 5.49 2.03
CA ILE A 25 0.95 4.82 2.70
C ILE A 25 -0.20 5.82 2.90
N CYS A 26 -1.37 5.48 2.38
CA CYS A 26 -2.62 6.21 2.57
C CYS A 26 -3.47 5.60 3.70
N GLU A 27 -3.55 4.28 3.74
CA GLU A 27 -4.37 3.52 4.69
C GLU A 27 -3.72 2.17 5.00
N VAL A 28 -3.93 1.68 6.22
CA VAL A 28 -3.46 0.37 6.70
C VAL A 28 -4.59 -0.33 7.45
N SER A 29 -4.69 -1.64 7.30
CA SER A 29 -5.54 -2.47 8.14
C SER A 29 -4.95 -2.69 9.54
N THR A 30 -5.77 -3.18 10.47
CA THR A 30 -5.44 -3.23 11.90
C THR A 30 -4.18 -4.01 12.26
N ASN A 31 -3.85 -5.11 11.57
CA ASN A 31 -2.69 -5.94 11.89
C ASN A 31 -1.78 -6.15 10.68
N VAL A 32 -1.66 -5.17 9.78
CA VAL A 32 -0.74 -5.28 8.63
C VAL A 32 0.74 -5.19 9.06
N ASP A 33 1.00 -4.48 10.16
CA ASP A 33 2.32 -4.25 10.73
C ASP A 33 3.04 -5.55 11.15
N ARG A 34 2.29 -6.61 11.49
CA ARG A 34 2.85 -7.94 11.81
C ARG A 34 3.61 -8.62 10.67
N PHE A 35 3.48 -8.11 9.44
CA PHE A 35 4.17 -8.65 8.25
C PHE A 35 5.51 -7.98 7.98
N SER A 36 5.95 -7.06 8.83
CA SER A 36 7.23 -6.37 8.68
C SER A 36 8.16 -6.59 9.86
N GLU A 37 9.45 -6.49 9.57
CA GLU A 37 10.51 -6.44 10.58
C GLU A 37 10.57 -5.07 11.28
N GLU A 38 10.00 -4.01 10.68
CA GLU A 38 9.90 -2.66 11.26
C GLU A 38 8.43 -2.17 11.31
N PRO A 39 7.61 -2.66 12.27
CA PRO A 39 6.19 -2.33 12.40
C PRO A 39 5.89 -0.82 12.48
N GLU A 40 6.78 -0.06 13.10
CA GLU A 40 6.69 1.38 13.27
C GLU A 40 6.66 2.19 11.95
N GLN A 41 7.05 1.58 10.83
CA GLN A 41 7.04 2.19 9.48
C GLN A 41 5.67 2.08 8.80
N PHE A 42 4.73 1.28 9.31
CA PHE A 42 3.40 1.06 8.71
C PHE A 42 2.39 2.13 9.14
N LYS A 43 2.69 3.38 8.81
CA LYS A 43 1.85 4.53 9.17
C LYS A 43 1.49 5.36 7.93
N PRO A 44 0.26 5.89 7.86
CA PRO A 44 -0.10 6.83 6.80
C PRO A 44 0.89 8.00 6.72
N GLY A 45 1.33 8.32 5.51
CA GLY A 45 2.35 9.34 5.23
C GLY A 45 3.78 8.83 5.12
N GLU A 46 4.07 7.61 5.56
CA GLU A 46 5.37 6.98 5.40
C GLU A 46 5.52 6.30 4.03
N ASP A 47 6.76 6.14 3.58
CA ASP A 47 7.10 5.35 2.39
C ASP A 47 7.04 3.86 2.73
N ILE A 48 6.23 3.09 2.00
CA ILE A 48 6.06 1.65 2.27
C ILE A 48 7.37 0.86 2.14
N ARG A 49 8.34 1.34 1.36
CA ARG A 49 9.62 0.67 1.16
C ARG A 49 10.49 0.66 2.41
N ASN A 50 10.23 1.53 3.37
CA ASN A 50 10.88 1.46 4.69
C ASN A 50 10.44 0.20 5.45
N GLY A 51 9.18 -0.19 5.31
CA GLY A 51 8.62 -1.38 5.96
C GLY A 51 8.68 -2.67 5.12
N LEU A 52 8.78 -2.53 3.80
CA LEU A 52 8.88 -3.61 2.81
C LEU A 52 9.99 -3.28 1.79
N PRO A 53 11.27 -3.44 2.15
CA PRO A 53 12.38 -3.13 1.25
C PRO A 53 12.40 -3.98 -0.03
N GLU A 54 11.66 -5.08 -0.07
CA GLU A 54 11.48 -5.92 -1.26
C GLU A 54 10.76 -5.18 -2.40
N LEU A 55 10.09 -4.06 -2.10
CA LEU A 55 9.43 -3.22 -3.10
C LEU A 55 10.41 -2.32 -3.88
N PHE A 56 11.66 -2.16 -3.41
CA PHE A 56 12.68 -1.48 -4.21
C PHE A 56 12.94 -2.24 -5.52
N GLY A 57 12.85 -1.54 -6.65
CA GLY A 57 12.95 -2.11 -7.98
C GLY A 57 11.62 -2.57 -8.59
N THR A 58 10.51 -2.50 -7.84
CA THR A 58 9.16 -2.83 -8.33
C THR A 58 8.33 -1.60 -8.71
N GLU A 59 8.88 -0.39 -8.55
CA GLU A 59 8.13 0.86 -8.65
C GLU A 59 7.44 1.05 -10.00
N GLU A 60 8.17 0.88 -11.12
CA GLU A 60 7.56 1.04 -12.45
C GLU A 60 6.50 -0.03 -12.71
N MET A 61 6.73 -1.27 -12.27
CA MET A 61 5.76 -2.35 -12.43
C MET A 61 4.45 -2.06 -11.67
N LEU A 62 4.53 -1.53 -10.45
CA LEU A 62 3.35 -1.12 -9.68
C LEU A 62 2.61 0.05 -10.37
N ILE A 63 3.36 0.96 -10.99
CA ILE A 63 2.80 2.06 -11.78
C ILE A 63 2.15 1.57 -13.07
N GLU A 64 2.76 0.62 -13.79
CA GLU A 64 2.18 -0.03 -14.97
C GLU A 64 0.88 -0.76 -14.60
N VAL A 65 0.82 -1.44 -13.44
CA VAL A 65 -0.42 -2.03 -12.91
C VAL A 65 -1.46 -0.94 -12.63
N LEU A 66 -1.08 0.17 -11.98
CA LEU A 66 -1.99 1.29 -11.69
C LEU A 66 -2.54 1.94 -12.97
N ARG A 67 -1.73 2.02 -14.04
CA ARG A 67 -2.13 2.52 -15.37
C ARG A 67 -2.96 1.51 -16.17
N GLY A 68 -2.99 0.24 -15.75
CA GLY A 68 -3.66 -0.85 -16.48
C GLY A 68 -2.85 -1.40 -17.66
N GLU A 69 -1.54 -1.13 -17.69
CA GLU A 69 -0.59 -1.64 -18.69
C GLU A 69 -0.16 -3.08 -18.36
N LEU A 70 -0.11 -3.42 -17.07
CA LEU A 70 0.07 -4.78 -16.57
C LEU A 70 -1.18 -5.25 -15.79
N PRO A 71 -1.48 -6.56 -15.80
CA PRO A 71 -2.54 -7.11 -14.97
C PRO A 71 -2.18 -7.04 -13.49
N SER A 72 -3.16 -6.72 -12.64
CA SER A 72 -3.05 -6.93 -11.19
C SER A 72 -3.15 -8.43 -10.86
N PHE A 73 -2.45 -8.87 -9.82
CA PHE A 73 -2.47 -10.25 -9.30
C PHE A 73 -3.54 -10.49 -8.24
#